data_AF-A0A1I0ZBU2-F1
#
_entry.id   AF-A0A1I0ZBU2-F1
#
_cell.length_a   1.000
_cell.length_b   1.000
_cell.length_c   1.000
_cell.angle_alpha   90.00
_cell.angle_beta   90.00
_cell.angle_gamma   90.00
#
_symmetry.space_group_name_H-M   'P 1'
#
loop_
_entity.id
_entity.type
_entity.pdbx_description
1 polymer ?
#
loop_
_entity_poly.entity_id
_entity_poly.type
_entity_poly.pdbx_seq_one_letter_code
_entity_poly.pdbx_strand_id
1 'polypeptide(L)'
;MQIFKSFLFILVFSIAVLGIYNLLKHFVLKKIKVSKWIILVIGIIVFLIPPIPGLPISEGTFSIIKSTIFVFLFLWWIDLITGNMDNYKSKKKQQVKIKPKAKPNRVKNMNKSDKSSSKK
;
A
#
# COMPACT_ATOMS: atom_id res chain seq x y z
N MET A 1 41.89 -7.25 5.35
CA MET A 1 41.11 -8.37 4.75
C MET A 1 39.81 -8.73 5.48
N GLN A 2 39.59 -8.31 6.73
CA GLN A 2 38.37 -8.65 7.48
C GLN A 2 37.17 -7.75 7.12
N ILE A 3 37.41 -6.45 6.90
CA ILE A 3 36.36 -5.49 6.51
C ILE A 3 35.66 -5.90 5.20
N PHE A 4 36.43 -6.36 4.21
CA PHE A 4 35.91 -6.73 2.89
C PHE A 4 35.00 -7.96 2.96
N LYS A 5 35.35 -8.94 3.80
CA LYS A 5 34.52 -10.12 4.07
C LYS A 5 33.21 -9.73 4.75
N SER A 6 33.25 -8.82 5.72
CA SER A 6 32.05 -8.30 6.38
C SER A 6 31.13 -7.54 5.41
N PHE A 7 31.69 -6.72 4.53
CA PHE A 7 30.93 -6.02 3.49
C PHE A 7 30.25 -7.00 2.52
N LEU A 8 30.96 -8.02 2.05
CA LEU A 8 30.39 -9.04 1.18
C LEU A 8 29.25 -9.80 1.86
N PHE A 9 29.44 -10.15 3.14
CA PHE A 9 28.41 -10.83 3.95
C PHE A 9 27.16 -9.95 4.12
N ILE A 10 27.31 -8.66 4.42
CA ILE A 10 26.19 -7.71 4.53
C ILE A 10 25.41 -7.62 3.21
N LEU A 11 26.11 -7.64 2.08
CA LEU A 11 25.52 -7.49 0.77
C LEU A 11 24.71 -8.73 0.38
N VAL A 12 25.27 -9.93 0.61
CA VAL A 12 24.56 -11.19 0.40
C VAL A 12 23.35 -11.31 1.34
N PHE A 13 23.51 -10.94 2.62
CA PHE A 13 22.43 -10.94 3.59
C PHE A 13 21.29 -10.00 3.18
N SER A 14 21.60 -8.81 2.68
CA SER A 14 20.61 -7.85 2.17
C SER A 14 19.80 -8.43 1.00
N ILE A 15 20.47 -9.06 0.03
CA ILE A 15 19.80 -9.72 -1.10
C ILE A 15 18.89 -10.84 -0.62
N ALA A 16 19.35 -11.66 0.33
CA ALA A 16 18.56 -12.74 0.90
C ALA A 16 17.29 -12.21 1.61
N VAL A 17 17.43 -11.16 2.43
CA VAL A 17 16.31 -10.51 3.14
C VAL A 17 15.28 -9.97 2.15
N LEU A 18 15.71 -9.29 1.08
CA LEU A 18 14.82 -8.79 0.03
C LEU A 18 14.10 -9.92 -0.72
N GLY A 19 14.81 -11.02 -1.00
CA GLY A 19 14.23 -12.22 -1.59
C GLY A 19 13.12 -12.80 -0.72
N ILE A 20 13.43 -13.04 0.56
CA ILE A 20 12.47 -13.55 1.56
C ILE A 20 11.27 -12.62 1.69
N TYR A 21 11.49 -11.31 1.78
CA TYR A 21 10.42 -10.32 1.85
C TYR A 21 9.51 -10.38 0.61
N ASN A 22 10.05 -10.52 -0.60
CA ASN A 22 9.25 -10.65 -1.81
C ASN A 22 8.41 -11.93 -1.81
N LEU A 23 8.93 -13.04 -1.29
CA LEU A 23 8.15 -14.26 -1.08
C LEU A 23 7.01 -14.01 -0.08
N LEU A 24 7.31 -13.48 1.11
CA LEU A 24 6.30 -13.18 2.14
C LEU A 24 5.22 -12.24 1.59
N LYS A 25 5.63 -11.25 0.81
CA LYS A 25 4.74 -10.30 0.15
C LYS A 25 3.73 -10.98 -0.76
N HIS A 26 4.21 -11.90 -1.60
CA HIS A 26 3.36 -12.62 -2.55
C HIS A 26 2.38 -13.57 -1.85
N PHE A 27 2.86 -14.34 -0.88
CA PHE A 27 2.06 -15.39 -0.23
C PHE A 27 1.13 -14.87 0.86
N VAL A 28 1.63 -13.99 1.73
CA VAL A 28 0.94 -13.58 2.96
C VAL A 28 0.44 -12.14 2.84
N LEU A 29 1.33 -11.18 2.59
CA LEU A 29 1.00 -9.75 2.74
C LEU A 29 -0.05 -9.27 1.73
N LYS A 30 -0.07 -9.83 0.51
CA LYS A 30 -1.09 -9.51 -0.51
C LYS A 30 -2.53 -9.86 -0.09
N LYS A 31 -2.71 -10.84 0.80
CA LYS A 31 -4.05 -11.26 1.27
C LYS A 31 -4.57 -10.36 2.39
N ILE A 32 -3.70 -9.66 3.10
CA ILE A 32 -4.06 -8.89 4.29
C ILE A 32 -4.35 -7.43 3.88
N LYS A 33 -5.60 -7.00 4.08
CA LYS A 33 -5.99 -5.59 3.87
C LYS A 33 -5.76 -4.81 5.17
N VAL A 34 -4.53 -4.37 5.37
CA VAL A 34 -4.18 -3.52 6.51
C VAL A 34 -4.15 -2.06 6.09
N SER A 35 -4.55 -1.15 6.98
CA SER A 35 -4.37 0.28 6.73
C SER A 35 -2.88 0.65 6.84
N LYS A 36 -2.45 1.60 6.00
CA LYS A 36 -1.07 2.13 5.98
C LYS A 36 -0.60 2.59 7.36
N TRP A 37 -1.48 3.19 8.14
CA TRP A 37 -1.16 3.74 9.46
C TRP A 37 -0.98 2.66 10.54
N ILE A 38 -1.71 1.54 10.46
CA ILE A 38 -1.54 0.45 11.43
C ILE A 38 -0.11 -0.12 11.37
N ILE A 39 0.40 -0.38 10.16
CA ILE A 39 1.74 -0.97 10.00
C ILE A 39 2.83 0.01 10.50
N LEU A 40 2.63 1.32 10.31
CA LEU A 40 3.56 2.33 10.80
C LEU A 40 3.60 2.33 12.33
N VAL A 41 2.43 2.34 12.97
CA VAL A 41 2.31 2.33 14.43
C VAL A 41 2.96 1.06 15.00
N ILE A 42 2.72 -0.10 14.39
CA ILE A 42 3.37 -1.35 14.81
C ILE A 42 4.90 -1.26 14.70
N GLY A 43 5.42 -0.66 13.62
CA GLY A 43 6.85 -0.46 13.42
C GLY A 43 7.47 0.44 14.50
N ILE A 44 6.80 1.54 14.84
CA ILE A 44 7.24 2.47 15.88
C ILE A 44 7.26 1.79 17.26
N ILE A 45 6.22 1.02 17.59
CA ILE A 45 6.15 0.26 18.85
C ILE A 45 7.32 -0.71 18.93
N VAL A 46 7.53 -1.51 17.88
CA VAL A 46 8.66 -2.45 17.80
C VAL A 46 10.00 -1.75 17.95
N PHE A 47 10.17 -0.56 17.37
CA PHE A 47 11.40 0.21 17.48
C PHE A 47 11.64 0.75 18.89
N LEU A 48 10.58 1.14 19.61
CA LEU A 48 10.66 1.70 20.96
C LEU A 48 10.80 0.63 22.05
N ILE A 49 10.48 -0.63 21.77
CA ILE A 49 10.58 -1.72 22.76
C ILE A 49 12.06 -1.88 23.21
N PRO A 50 12.38 -1.68 24.49
CA PRO A 50 13.71 -1.95 25.02
C PRO A 50 13.97 -3.46 25.09
N PRO A 51 15.24 -3.90 25.12
CA PRO A 51 15.58 -5.29 25.43
C PRO A 51 15.05 -5.67 26.82
N ILE A 52 14.43 -6.85 26.92
CA ILE A 52 13.87 -7.35 28.18
C ILE A 52 15.00 -7.98 29.00
N PRO A 53 15.32 -7.45 30.20
CA PRO A 53 16.33 -8.06 31.07
C PRO A 53 15.81 -9.40 31.62
N GLY A 54 16.60 -10.47 31.47
CA GLY A 54 16.27 -11.81 32.00
C GLY A 54 15.99 -12.90 30.95
N LEU A 55 15.96 -12.57 29.65
CA LEU A 55 15.96 -13.58 28.60
C LEU A 55 17.40 -14.05 28.30
N PRO A 56 17.64 -15.36 28.05
CA PRO A 56 18.97 -15.90 27.72
C PRO A 56 19.35 -15.59 26.26
N ILE A 57 19.07 -14.37 25.79
CA ILE A 57 19.32 -13.91 24.43
C ILE A 57 20.41 -12.85 24.54
N SER A 58 21.51 -13.01 23.80
CA SER A 58 22.57 -12.00 23.78
C SER A 58 22.01 -10.66 23.29
N GLU A 59 22.46 -9.55 23.87
CA GLU A 59 21.99 -8.20 23.50
C GLU A 59 22.21 -7.90 22.01
N GLY A 60 23.31 -8.43 21.45
CA GLY A 60 23.60 -8.33 20.01
C GLY A 60 22.59 -9.07 19.15
N THR A 61 22.24 -10.31 19.51
CA THR A 61 21.24 -11.10 18.78
C THR A 61 19.86 -10.46 18.84
N PHE A 62 19.45 -9.96 20.01
CA PHE A 62 18.17 -9.26 20.17
C PHE A 62 18.09 -8.02 19.27
N SER A 63 19.17 -7.23 19.24
CA SER A 63 19.26 -6.02 18.39
C SER A 63 19.17 -6.34 16.91
N ILE A 64 19.82 -7.42 16.45
CA ILE A 64 19.76 -7.89 15.06
C ILE A 64 18.33 -8.34 14.69
N ILE A 65 17.69 -9.11 15.55
CA ILE A 65 16.32 -9.60 15.32
C ILE A 65 15.34 -8.41 15.27
N LYS A 66 15.42 -7.52 16.25
CA LYS A 66 14.60 -6.31 16.33
C LYS A 66 14.76 -5.45 15.08
N SER A 67 16.01 -5.17 14.68
CA SER A 67 16.32 -4.39 13.49
C SER A 67 15.77 -5.06 12.23
N THR A 68 15.93 -6.37 12.11
CA THR A 68 15.39 -7.14 10.98
C THR A 68 13.87 -7.02 10.92
N ILE A 69 13.17 -7.30 12.02
CA ILE A 69 11.70 -7.21 12.06
C ILE A 69 11.22 -5.79 11.72
N PHE A 70 11.92 -4.76 12.19
CA PHE A 70 11.61 -3.37 11.90
C PHE A 70 11.77 -3.05 10.41
N VAL A 71 12.87 -3.49 9.78
CA VAL A 71 13.09 -3.32 8.34
C VAL A 71 11.98 -4.00 7.54
N PHE A 72 11.56 -5.22 7.91
CA PHE A 72 10.45 -5.91 7.26
C PHE A 72 9.13 -5.13 7.36
N LEU A 73 8.79 -4.62 8.54
CA LEU A 73 7.59 -3.81 8.76
C LEU A 73 7.65 -2.48 7.99
N PHE A 74 8.82 -1.84 7.97
CA PHE A 74 9.01 -0.58 7.26
C PHE A 74 8.93 -0.76 5.74
N LEU A 75 9.51 -1.83 5.21
CA LEU A 75 9.42 -2.17 3.79
C LEU A 75 7.96 -2.48 3.39
N TRP A 76 7.22 -3.16 4.26
CA TRP A 76 5.78 -3.36 4.09
C TRP A 76 5.01 -2.04 4.07
N TRP A 77 5.34 -1.11 4.96
CA TRP A 77 4.74 0.22 4.97
C TRP A 77 4.98 0.99 3.66
N ILE A 78 6.22 0.99 3.17
CA ILE A 78 6.58 1.64 1.90
C ILE A 78 5.76 1.05 0.75
N ASP A 79 5.63 -0.28 0.69
CA ASP A 79 4.88 -0.96 -0.35
C ASP A 79 3.38 -0.62 -0.33
N LEU A 80 2.80 -0.46 0.87
CA LEU A 80 1.41 -0.02 1.04
C LEU A 80 1.23 1.44 0.61
N ILE A 81 2.19 2.33 0.93
CA ILE A 81 2.14 3.74 0.50
C ILE A 81 2.29 3.90 -1.00
N THR A 82 3.24 3.19 -1.60
CA THR A 82 3.56 3.27 -3.03
C THR A 82 2.44 2.67 -3.89
N GLY A 83 1.44 2.01 -3.28
CA GLY A 83 0.34 1.38 -3.99
C GLY A 83 0.76 0.11 -4.74
N ASN A 84 1.99 -0.38 -4.52
CA ASN A 84 2.51 -1.60 -5.13
C ASN A 84 1.67 -2.84 -4.76
N MET A 85 0.97 -2.81 -3.63
CA MET A 85 0.03 -3.85 -3.22
C MET A 85 -1.41 -3.65 -3.77
N ASP A 86 -1.82 -2.40 -4.01
CA ASP A 86 -3.19 -2.02 -4.41
C ASP A 86 -3.41 -1.96 -5.93
N ASN A 87 -2.35 -2.17 -6.71
CA ASN A 87 -2.34 -2.09 -8.18
C ASN A 87 -3.28 -3.08 -8.90
N TYR A 88 -3.95 -4.00 -8.18
CA TYR A 88 -5.01 -4.83 -8.77
C TYR A 88 -6.40 -4.17 -8.76
N LYS A 89 -6.69 -3.17 -7.91
CA LYS A 89 -8.04 -2.58 -7.81
C LYS A 89 -8.16 -1.15 -8.34
N SER A 90 -7.07 -0.38 -8.40
CA SER A 90 -7.12 1.01 -8.88
C SER A 90 -7.36 1.14 -10.40
N LYS A 91 -7.17 0.07 -11.18
CA LYS A 91 -7.58 0.03 -12.59
C LYS A 91 -9.06 -0.31 -12.83
N LYS A 92 -9.90 -0.35 -11.80
CA LYS A 92 -11.30 0.08 -11.98
C LYS A 92 -11.31 1.61 -11.93
N LYS A 93 -10.62 2.25 -12.89
CA LYS A 93 -11.12 3.52 -13.42
C LYS A 93 -12.58 3.23 -13.66
N GLN A 94 -13.47 3.94 -12.97
CA GLN A 94 -14.90 3.83 -13.19
C GLN A 94 -15.05 3.82 -14.71
N GLN A 95 -15.45 2.70 -15.29
CA GLN A 95 -15.85 2.69 -16.68
C GLN A 95 -16.99 3.70 -16.67
N VAL A 96 -16.70 4.91 -17.11
CA VAL A 96 -17.71 5.89 -17.44
C VAL A 96 -18.45 5.20 -18.56
N LYS A 97 -19.48 4.41 -18.20
CA LYS A 97 -20.44 3.89 -19.15
C LYS A 97 -21.02 5.15 -19.74
N ILE A 98 -20.53 5.52 -20.91
CA ILE A 98 -21.09 6.57 -21.75
C ILE A 98 -22.48 6.04 -22.10
N LYS A 99 -23.43 6.29 -21.20
CA LYS A 99 -24.83 6.05 -21.50
C LYS A 99 -25.18 7.07 -22.57
N PRO A 100 -25.84 6.67 -23.66
CA PRO A 100 -26.31 7.63 -24.65
C PRO A 100 -27.12 8.70 -23.92
N LYS A 101 -26.81 9.98 -24.18
CA LYS A 101 -27.57 11.10 -23.62
C LYS A 101 -29.04 10.93 -24.03
N ALA A 102 -29.94 11.15 -23.09
CA ALA A 102 -31.37 11.05 -23.37
C ALA A 102 -31.75 11.95 -24.56
N LYS A 103 -32.63 11.45 -25.43
CA LYS A 103 -33.16 12.22 -26.57
C LYS A 103 -33.76 13.52 -26.03
N PRO A 104 -33.40 14.70 -26.58
CA PRO A 104 -33.98 15.95 -26.12
C PRO A 104 -35.50 15.89 -26.31
N ASN A 105 -36.25 16.17 -25.23
CA ASN A 105 -37.70 16.12 -25.24
C ASN A 105 -38.25 17.26 -26.12
N ARG A 106 -38.57 16.95 -27.39
CA ARG A 106 -39.05 17.90 -28.41
C ARG A 106 -40.43 18.50 -28.07
N VAL A 107 -41.22 17.85 -27.24
CA VAL A 107 -42.63 18.20 -26.99
C VAL A 107 -42.79 19.45 -26.12
N LYS A 108 -41.80 19.79 -25.29
CA LYS A 108 -41.91 20.92 -24.34
C LYS A 108 -41.93 22.30 -25.03
N ASN A 109 -41.47 22.41 -26.27
CA ASN A 109 -41.39 23.69 -26.99
C ASN A 109 -42.56 23.94 -27.96
N MET A 110 -43.38 22.95 -28.29
CA MET A 110 -44.51 23.13 -29.23
C MET A 110 -45.62 23.99 -28.61
N ASN A 111 -45.94 23.80 -27.33
CA ASN A 111 -46.99 24.56 -26.66
C ASN A 111 -46.62 26.01 -26.33
N LYS A 112 -45.36 26.42 -26.58
CA LYS A 112 -44.88 27.78 -26.28
C LYS A 112 -45.01 28.71 -27.48
N SER A 113 -44.91 28.20 -28.72
CA SER A 113 -45.14 28.97 -29.94
C SER A 113 -46.61 29.31 -30.17
N ASP A 114 -47.52 28.41 -29.78
CA ASP A 114 -48.96 28.61 -30.03
C ASP A 114 -49.59 29.62 -29.07
N LYS A 115 -49.00 29.83 -27.88
CA LYS A 115 -49.46 30.86 -26.93
C LYS A 115 -48.99 32.27 -27.27
N SER A 116 -47.95 32.45 -28.08
CA SER A 116 -47.46 33.78 -28.48
C SER A 116 -48.16 34.36 -29.71
N SER A 117 -48.79 33.52 -30.54
CA SER A 117 -49.57 33.97 -31.71
C SER A 117 -51.02 34.36 -31.37
N SER A 118 -51.56 33.88 -30.24
CA SER A 118 -52.91 34.19 -29.76
C SER A 118 -53.02 35.51 -28.97
N LYS A 119 -51.91 36.26 -28.81
CA LYS A 119 -51.85 37.46 -27.94
C LYS A 119 -51.51 38.76 -28.69
N LYS A 120 -51.61 38.78 -30.01
CA LYS A 120 -51.55 39.99 -30.83
C LYS A 120 -52.91 40.32 -31.40
#